data_AF-B0ML97-F1
#
_entry.id   AF-B0ML97-F1
#
_cell.length_a   1.000
_cell.length_b   1.000
_cell.length_c   1.000
_cell.angle_alpha   90.00
_cell.angle_beta   90.00
_cell.angle_gamma   90.00
#
_symmetry.space_group_name_H-M   'P 1'
#
loop_
_entity.id
_entity.type
_entity.pdbx_description
1 polymer ?
#
loop_
_entity_poly.entity_id
_entity_poly.type
_entity_poly.pdbx_seq_one_letter_code
_entity_poly.pdbx_strand_id
1 'polypeptide(L)'
;MKLYLTDLDGTLLDHKAQIGRMTEALMNRLIDDDIKISYATARSVHSAEPKVSCINFRLPVITHNGAFIIDPVTKERIVTHFFSEESKSFMKSFFYEHKESVLVYSVIDNYERVSYLKNRLNKGTERYLKDRAGDRRMHRAKSYDELFEGDIYYITLIEPVMKPDELDRYFYRTNGFSRNYQPDTYDTDEYWYEIYREDVSKANAALKLKELVGADELIVFGDNTNDISMFTVADRCYAVSNATDKLKELATGIIRSNEQGGVPVFIQCDSCTVRQYDKQSLYVSPDNARFSACTATADSGDGVGILNEKQIHATLKSYFAATLFDKEIKIGSYFADLVTENGIFEIQTANFSYLVPKLNTFLKASHVTIVYPFHKKSRLNYVDKATGEILSSGRNVTASDMTDFFLELYRIRQYLNDPNLTVCIADIAVENLRYCAKDMKRRKTDRKVAVPTSLLRLTFLEDSDSYRCFIPEGLPETFTLKEFRRCMRSGDAGITIKILQYVGVIDYIGKRGNEYLYKIT
;
A
#
# COMPACT_ATOMS: atom_id res chain seq x y z
N MET A 1 -8.29 1.19 18.82
CA MET A 1 -6.89 1.16 18.32
C MET A 1 -6.57 -0.23 17.79
N LYS A 2 -5.90 -0.32 16.63
CA LYS A 2 -5.55 -1.59 15.97
C LYS A 2 -4.08 -1.93 16.20
N LEU A 3 -3.76 -3.17 16.55
CA LEU A 3 -2.41 -3.74 16.57
C LEU A 3 -2.25 -4.71 15.40
N TYR A 4 -1.29 -4.44 14.52
CA TYR A 4 -0.90 -5.29 13.42
C TYR A 4 0.30 -6.15 13.83
N LEU A 5 0.15 -7.47 13.80
CA LEU A 5 1.18 -8.42 14.21
C LEU A 5 1.51 -9.38 13.08
N THR A 6 2.73 -9.30 12.55
CA THR A 6 3.16 -10.13 11.41
C THR A 6 4.11 -11.23 11.84
N ASP A 7 3.98 -12.43 11.27
CA ASP A 7 5.12 -13.34 11.22
C ASP A 7 6.25 -12.76 10.34
N LEU A 8 7.46 -13.28 10.51
CA LEU A 8 8.62 -12.88 9.71
C LEU A 8 8.85 -13.78 8.51
N ASP A 9 9.21 -15.04 8.70
CA ASP A 9 9.77 -15.90 7.66
C ASP A 9 8.66 -16.43 6.74
N GLY A 10 8.66 -16.02 5.47
CA GLY A 10 7.59 -16.40 4.53
C GLY A 10 6.37 -15.47 4.58
N THR A 11 6.29 -14.57 5.57
CA THR A 11 5.21 -13.59 5.71
C THR A 11 5.67 -12.15 5.43
N LEU A 12 6.57 -11.59 6.25
CA LEU A 12 7.13 -10.24 6.04
C LEU A 12 8.43 -10.30 5.22
N LEU A 13 9.25 -11.32 5.48
CA LEU A 13 10.50 -11.59 4.78
C LEU A 13 10.22 -12.35 3.48
N ASP A 14 11.01 -12.03 2.46
CA ASP A 14 10.98 -12.71 1.16
C ASP A 14 11.56 -14.14 1.24
N HIS A 15 11.55 -14.87 0.13
CA HIS A 15 12.12 -16.23 0.05
C HIS A 15 13.64 -16.30 0.33
N LYS A 16 14.34 -15.16 0.36
CA LYS A 16 15.76 -15.05 0.72
C LYS A 16 15.95 -14.61 2.18
N ALA A 17 14.85 -14.56 2.94
CA ALA A 17 14.78 -14.09 4.31
C ALA A 17 15.33 -12.66 4.47
N GLN A 18 14.97 -11.78 3.52
CA GLN A 18 15.31 -10.35 3.46
C GLN A 18 14.05 -9.48 3.39
N ILE A 19 14.20 -8.20 3.74
CA ILE A 19 13.17 -7.17 3.54
C ILE A 19 13.44 -6.46 2.21
N GLY A 20 12.46 -6.47 1.31
CA GLY A 20 12.53 -5.69 0.07
C GLY A 20 12.40 -4.19 0.30
N ARG A 21 13.01 -3.37 -0.57
CA ARG A 21 13.00 -1.89 -0.46
C ARG A 21 11.61 -1.27 -0.34
N MET A 22 10.61 -1.83 -1.04
CA MET A 22 9.23 -1.35 -0.97
C MET A 22 8.63 -1.62 0.42
N THR A 23 8.82 -2.85 0.94
CA THR A 23 8.35 -3.26 2.26
C THR A 23 8.98 -2.39 3.35
N GLU A 24 10.30 -2.19 3.29
CA GLU A 24 11.03 -1.31 4.21
C GLU A 24 10.43 0.12 4.23
N ALA A 25 10.33 0.75 3.06
CA ALA A 25 9.85 2.12 2.96
C ALA A 25 8.40 2.29 3.44
N LEU A 26 7.53 1.32 3.13
CA LEU A 26 6.12 1.39 3.51
C LEU A 26 5.92 1.07 5.00
N MET A 27 6.60 0.07 5.55
CA MET A 27 6.53 -0.25 6.98
C MET A 27 7.00 0.92 7.85
N ASN A 28 8.13 1.54 7.50
CA ASN A 28 8.64 2.69 8.25
C ASN A 28 7.68 3.88 8.20
N ARG A 29 7.09 4.19 7.04
CA ARG A 29 6.06 5.24 6.94
C ARG A 29 4.87 4.94 7.84
N LEU A 30 4.34 3.72 7.79
CA LEU A 30 3.18 3.35 8.61
C LEU A 30 3.49 3.48 10.12
N ILE A 31 4.69 3.10 10.53
CA ILE A 31 5.14 3.27 11.93
C ILE A 31 5.29 4.76 12.28
N ASP A 32 5.79 5.58 11.36
CA ASP A 32 5.90 7.03 11.54
C ASP A 32 4.52 7.72 11.63
N ASP A 33 3.51 7.17 10.95
CA ASP A 33 2.10 7.56 11.02
C ASP A 33 1.39 7.01 12.30
N ASP A 34 2.16 6.56 13.30
CA ASP A 34 1.72 6.00 14.58
C ASP A 34 0.86 4.72 14.48
N ILE A 35 0.91 4.00 13.36
CA ILE A 35 0.28 2.69 13.24
C ILE A 35 1.03 1.68 14.12
N LYS A 36 0.29 0.97 14.98
CA LYS A 36 0.86 0.00 15.92
C LYS A 36 1.19 -1.30 15.19
N ILE A 37 2.46 -1.48 14.85
CA ILE A 37 2.96 -2.66 14.13
C ILE A 37 4.06 -3.35 14.96
N SER A 38 3.95 -4.67 15.10
CA SER A 38 4.98 -5.53 15.70
C SER A 38 5.09 -6.86 14.94
N TYR A 39 6.01 -7.73 15.37
CA TYR A 39 6.17 -9.07 14.79
C TYR A 39 6.20 -10.18 15.85
N ALA A 40 5.87 -11.40 15.41
CA ALA A 40 5.99 -12.63 16.19
C ALA A 40 6.76 -13.68 15.41
N THR A 41 7.82 -14.25 16.00
CA THR A 41 8.71 -15.19 15.28
C THR A 41 9.21 -16.33 16.18
N ALA A 42 9.55 -17.45 15.55
CA ALA A 42 10.31 -18.53 16.19
C ALA A 42 11.77 -18.14 16.47
N ARG A 43 12.29 -17.11 15.79
CA ARG A 43 13.66 -16.62 15.95
C ARG A 43 13.88 -15.98 17.33
N SER A 44 15.13 -16.01 17.78
CA SER A 44 15.60 -15.11 18.84
C SER A 44 15.71 -13.67 18.34
N VAL A 45 15.68 -12.69 19.25
CA VAL A 45 15.88 -11.27 18.90
C VAL A 45 17.19 -11.04 18.16
N HIS A 46 18.28 -11.68 18.59
CA HIS A 46 19.61 -11.56 17.98
C HIS A 46 19.66 -12.10 16.54
N SER A 47 18.91 -13.16 16.25
CA SER A 47 18.84 -13.72 14.90
C SER A 47 17.83 -13.01 13.98
N ALA A 48 16.83 -12.34 14.56
CA ALA A 48 15.84 -11.56 13.82
C ALA A 48 16.40 -10.18 13.45
N GLU A 49 17.11 -9.51 14.36
CA GLU A 49 17.60 -8.14 14.22
C GLU A 49 18.36 -7.86 12.91
N PRO A 50 19.35 -8.67 12.47
CA PRO A 50 20.03 -8.43 11.21
C PRO A 50 19.10 -8.43 9.99
N LYS A 51 17.92 -9.06 10.10
CA LYS A 51 16.94 -9.18 9.01
C LYS A 51 15.91 -8.05 9.01
N VAL A 52 15.57 -7.53 10.19
CA VAL A 52 14.49 -6.55 10.36
C VAL A 52 14.97 -5.17 10.82
N SER A 53 16.27 -4.98 11.05
CA SER A 53 16.85 -3.70 11.52
C SER A 53 16.62 -2.51 10.59
N CYS A 54 16.27 -2.73 9.32
CA CYS A 54 15.86 -1.65 8.41
C CYS A 54 14.44 -1.13 8.70
N ILE A 55 13.63 -1.85 9.48
CA ILE A 55 12.30 -1.42 9.92
C ILE A 55 12.39 -0.98 11.38
N ASN A 56 11.93 0.25 11.64
CA ASN A 56 12.00 0.89 12.95
C ASN A 56 10.88 0.40 13.89
N PHE A 57 10.81 -0.90 14.19
CA PHE A 57 9.84 -1.44 15.14
C PHE A 57 10.00 -0.77 16.52
N ARG A 58 8.95 -0.07 16.97
CA ARG A 58 8.91 0.65 18.26
C ARG A 58 8.18 -0.10 19.38
N LEU A 59 7.42 -1.12 19.01
CA LEU A 59 6.65 -1.93 19.94
C LEU A 59 7.42 -3.18 20.37
N PRO A 60 7.14 -3.74 21.55
CA PRO A 60 7.69 -5.03 21.95
C PRO A 60 7.39 -6.12 20.93
N VAL A 61 8.37 -7.01 20.72
CA VAL A 61 8.33 -8.06 19.71
C VAL A 61 8.26 -9.43 20.36
N ILE A 62 7.58 -10.37 19.72
CA ILE A 62 7.42 -11.74 20.22
C ILE A 62 8.50 -12.63 19.59
N THR A 63 9.26 -13.33 20.42
CA THR A 63 10.37 -14.19 19.99
C THR A 63 10.25 -15.59 20.58
N HIS A 64 10.98 -16.56 20.01
CA HIS A 64 10.97 -17.97 20.43
C HIS A 64 9.53 -18.52 20.55
N ASN A 65 8.68 -18.25 19.56
CA ASN A 65 7.28 -18.69 19.49
C ASN A 65 6.40 -18.26 20.68
N GLY A 66 6.77 -17.18 21.37
CA GLY A 66 6.03 -16.67 22.52
C GLY A 66 6.68 -16.89 23.87
N ALA A 67 7.88 -17.50 23.93
CA ALA A 67 8.59 -17.65 25.19
C ALA A 67 9.04 -16.29 25.76
N PHE A 68 9.34 -15.32 24.90
CA PHE A 68 9.69 -13.96 25.29
C PHE A 68 8.91 -12.88 24.52
N ILE A 69 8.57 -11.80 25.24
CA ILE A 69 8.25 -10.49 24.66
C ILE A 69 9.40 -9.55 25.00
N ILE A 70 10.03 -8.97 23.98
CA ILE A 70 11.29 -8.23 24.12
C ILE A 70 11.14 -6.82 23.55
N ASP A 71 11.72 -5.82 24.20
CA ASP A 71 11.89 -4.51 23.59
C ASP A 71 12.93 -4.59 22.46
N PRO A 72 12.58 -4.29 21.19
CA PRO A 72 13.49 -4.48 20.07
C PRO A 72 14.69 -3.54 20.10
N VAL A 73 14.67 -2.46 20.88
CA VAL A 73 15.75 -1.46 20.98
C VAL A 73 16.65 -1.76 22.18
N THR A 74 16.09 -1.84 23.39
CA THR A 74 16.87 -2.05 24.63
C THR A 74 17.27 -3.51 24.82
N LYS A 75 16.61 -4.43 24.11
CA LYS A 75 16.71 -5.90 24.28
C LYS A 75 16.25 -6.39 25.65
N GLU A 76 15.53 -5.57 26.39
CA GLU A 76 14.94 -5.95 27.67
C GLU A 76 13.84 -7.00 27.47
N ARG A 77 13.87 -8.07 28.27
CA ARG A 77 12.81 -9.09 28.28
C ARG A 77 11.66 -8.61 29.17
N ILE A 78 10.59 -8.14 28.55
CA ILE A 78 9.40 -7.60 29.23
C ILE A 78 8.54 -8.73 29.79
N VAL A 79 8.43 -9.84 29.07
CA VAL A 79 7.73 -11.06 29.53
C VAL A 79 8.63 -12.26 29.28
N THR A 80 8.74 -13.14 30.29
CA THR A 80 9.54 -14.35 30.23
C THR A 80 8.78 -15.58 30.71
N HIS A 81 8.88 -16.68 29.97
CA HIS A 81 8.30 -17.96 30.34
C HIS A 81 9.41 -19.01 30.54
N PHE A 82 9.82 -19.19 31.79
CA PHE A 82 10.79 -20.22 32.18
C PHE A 82 10.10 -21.45 32.77
N PHE A 83 10.71 -22.62 32.58
CA PHE A 83 10.29 -23.85 33.24
C PHE A 83 10.52 -23.77 34.75
N SER A 84 9.62 -24.38 35.51
CA SER A 84 9.78 -24.55 36.96
C SER A 84 10.94 -25.50 37.28
N GLU A 85 11.50 -25.41 38.48
CA GLU A 85 12.56 -26.33 38.93
C GLU A 85 12.13 -27.80 38.93
N GLU A 86 10.84 -28.08 39.15
CA GLU A 86 10.27 -29.42 39.04
C GLU A 86 10.31 -29.92 37.59
N SER A 87 9.85 -29.11 36.64
CA SER A 87 9.91 -29.42 35.21
C SER A 87 11.36 -29.59 34.73
N LYS A 88 12.28 -28.72 35.18
CA LYS A 88 13.71 -28.84 34.86
C LYS A 88 14.29 -30.17 35.37
N SER A 89 13.98 -30.53 36.62
CA SER A 89 14.43 -31.79 37.24
C SER A 89 13.89 -33.01 36.50
N PHE A 90 12.60 -32.99 36.15
CA PHE A 90 11.96 -34.03 35.35
C PHE A 90 12.65 -34.21 33.99
N MET A 91 12.79 -33.12 33.22
CA MET A 91 13.40 -33.13 31.89
C MET A 91 14.83 -33.67 31.94
N LYS A 92 15.62 -33.19 32.90
CA LYS A 92 17.00 -33.62 33.10
C LYS A 92 17.11 -35.13 33.33
N SER A 93 16.30 -35.69 34.23
CA SER A 93 16.26 -37.13 34.50
C SER A 93 15.79 -37.92 33.27
N PHE A 94 14.73 -37.46 32.62
CA PHE A 94 14.17 -38.08 31.42
C PHE A 94 15.21 -38.17 30.29
N PHE A 95 15.83 -37.05 29.90
CA PHE A 95 16.80 -37.04 28.81
C PHE A 95 18.10 -37.76 29.17
N TYR A 96 18.43 -37.88 30.45
CA TYR A 96 19.55 -38.71 30.92
C TYR A 96 19.26 -40.20 30.71
N GLU A 97 18.10 -40.70 31.14
CA GLU A 97 17.71 -42.11 30.99
C GLU A 97 17.54 -42.51 29.53
N HIS A 98 16.87 -41.68 28.73
CA HIS A 98 16.56 -41.97 27.33
C HIS A 98 17.71 -41.68 26.37
N LYS A 99 18.81 -41.07 26.84
CA LYS A 99 20.05 -40.80 26.08
C LYS A 99 19.82 -39.97 24.81
N GLU A 100 18.86 -39.06 24.84
CA GLU A 100 18.53 -38.17 23.72
C GLU A 100 19.64 -37.15 23.43
N SER A 101 19.76 -36.75 22.16
CA SER A 101 20.55 -35.58 21.75
C SER A 101 19.67 -34.34 21.89
N VAL A 102 19.95 -33.51 22.90
CA VAL A 102 19.11 -32.35 23.23
C VAL A 102 19.88 -31.03 23.13
N LEU A 103 19.20 -30.02 22.64
CA LEU A 103 19.61 -28.62 22.71
C LEU A 103 18.76 -27.93 23.78
N VAL A 104 19.39 -27.47 24.85
CA VAL A 104 18.70 -26.79 25.96
C VAL A 104 18.94 -25.29 25.84
N TYR A 105 17.87 -24.52 25.70
CA TYR A 105 17.93 -23.07 25.61
C TYR A 105 17.64 -22.47 26.98
N SER A 106 18.61 -21.72 27.49
CA SER A 106 18.51 -21.09 28.80
C SER A 106 19.09 -19.68 28.81
N VAL A 107 18.72 -18.92 29.83
CA VAL A 107 19.39 -17.65 30.16
C VAL A 107 20.34 -17.92 31.31
N ILE A 108 21.63 -17.64 31.09
CA ILE A 108 22.70 -17.74 32.09
C ILE A 108 23.39 -16.37 32.12
N ASP A 109 23.46 -15.74 33.30
CA ASP A 109 24.02 -14.40 33.48
C ASP A 109 23.43 -13.36 32.50
N ASN A 110 22.10 -13.38 32.35
CA ASN A 110 21.33 -12.54 31.43
C ASN A 110 21.62 -12.75 29.92
N TYR A 111 22.44 -13.76 29.58
CA TYR A 111 22.81 -14.08 28.21
C TYR A 111 22.13 -15.38 27.74
N GLU A 112 21.58 -15.38 26.53
CA GLU A 112 20.98 -16.58 25.94
C GLU A 112 22.06 -17.62 25.61
N ARG A 113 21.85 -18.86 26.04
CA ARG A 113 22.73 -20.00 25.76
C ARG A 113 21.94 -21.12 25.09
N VAL A 114 22.61 -21.82 24.19
CA VAL A 114 22.15 -23.09 23.63
C VAL A 114 23.14 -24.15 24.07
N SER A 115 22.78 -24.87 25.13
CA SER A 115 23.63 -25.87 25.77
C SER A 115 23.45 -27.24 25.11
N TYR A 116 24.56 -27.95 24.89
CA TYR A 116 24.58 -29.29 24.30
C TYR A 116 25.71 -30.14 24.86
N LEU A 117 25.55 -31.48 24.80
CA LEU A 117 26.56 -32.46 25.20
C LEU A 117 27.26 -33.07 23.99
N LYS A 118 28.58 -32.82 23.84
CA LYS A 118 29.36 -33.31 22.69
C LYS A 118 29.30 -34.84 22.51
N ASN A 119 29.24 -35.60 23.60
CA ASN A 119 29.18 -37.06 23.58
C ASN A 119 27.77 -37.63 23.31
N ARG A 120 26.77 -36.77 23.09
CA ARG A 120 25.37 -37.16 22.81
C ARG A 120 24.89 -36.73 21.44
N LEU A 121 25.72 -36.04 20.65
CA LEU A 121 25.31 -35.51 19.36
C LEU A 121 24.88 -36.63 18.39
N ASN A 122 23.86 -36.32 17.61
CA ASN A 122 23.40 -37.09 16.46
C ASN A 122 23.62 -36.26 15.17
N LYS A 123 23.29 -36.81 14.01
CA LYS A 123 23.54 -36.15 12.72
C LYS A 123 22.87 -34.78 12.61
N GLY A 124 21.58 -34.69 12.97
CA GLY A 124 20.85 -33.41 12.95
C GLY A 124 21.46 -32.34 13.86
N THR A 125 21.77 -32.68 15.12
CA THR A 125 22.42 -31.72 16.04
C THR A 125 23.85 -31.33 15.62
N GLU A 126 24.63 -32.25 15.04
CA GLU A 126 25.94 -31.91 14.45
C GLU A 126 25.81 -30.91 13.31
N ARG A 127 24.84 -31.12 12.40
CA ARG A 127 24.52 -30.21 11.31
C ARG A 127 24.10 -28.84 11.85
N TYR A 128 23.15 -28.81 12.79
CA TYR A 128 22.67 -27.58 13.43
C TYR A 128 23.82 -26.73 14.00
N LEU A 129 24.77 -27.36 14.70
CA LEU A 129 25.93 -26.68 15.29
C LEU A 129 26.91 -26.19 14.24
N LYS A 130 27.11 -26.96 13.15
CA LYS A 130 27.98 -26.58 12.04
C LYS A 130 27.42 -25.36 11.29
N ASP A 131 26.12 -25.34 11.04
CA ASP A 131 25.46 -24.23 10.32
C ASP A 131 25.44 -22.94 11.14
N ARG A 132 25.57 -23.07 12.46
CA ARG A 132 25.68 -21.95 13.43
C ARG A 132 27.11 -21.78 13.95
N ALA A 133 28.11 -22.22 13.19
CA ALA A 133 29.51 -22.02 13.55
C ALA A 133 29.80 -20.52 13.76
N GLY A 134 30.19 -20.16 14.99
CA GLY A 134 30.45 -18.77 15.40
C GLY A 134 29.31 -18.11 16.18
N ASP A 135 28.15 -18.75 16.34
CA ASP A 135 27.12 -18.28 17.25
C ASP A 135 27.63 -18.37 18.70
N ARG A 136 27.85 -17.21 19.32
CA ARG A 136 28.42 -17.07 20.67
C ARG A 136 27.51 -17.63 21.77
N ARG A 137 26.25 -17.93 21.46
CA ARG A 137 25.29 -18.56 22.38
C ARG A 137 25.55 -20.05 22.56
N MET A 138 26.22 -20.69 21.61
CA MET A 138 26.52 -22.13 21.70
C MET A 138 27.39 -22.41 22.93
N HIS A 139 26.90 -23.30 23.79
CA HIS A 139 27.54 -23.67 25.05
C HIS A 139 27.74 -25.18 25.11
N ARG A 140 29.00 -25.61 25.18
CA ARG A 140 29.33 -27.02 25.27
C ARG A 140 29.37 -27.43 26.74
N ALA A 141 28.26 -27.97 27.24
CA ALA A 141 28.17 -28.51 28.57
C ALA A 141 29.05 -29.76 28.75
N LYS A 142 29.52 -30.01 29.97
CA LYS A 142 30.33 -31.17 30.35
C LYS A 142 29.52 -32.23 31.10
N SER A 143 28.36 -31.88 31.62
CA SER A 143 27.48 -32.74 32.41
C SER A 143 26.00 -32.37 32.19
N TYR A 144 25.07 -33.21 32.67
CA TYR A 144 23.64 -32.85 32.66
C TYR A 144 23.31 -31.73 33.65
N ASP A 145 24.11 -31.52 34.70
CA ASP A 145 23.95 -30.37 35.59
C ASP A 145 24.18 -29.06 34.82
N GLU A 146 25.29 -28.99 34.08
CA GLU A 146 25.66 -27.84 33.25
C GLU A 146 24.77 -27.68 32.01
N LEU A 147 24.24 -28.79 31.47
CA LEU A 147 23.30 -28.77 30.34
C LEU A 147 21.98 -28.09 30.71
N PHE A 148 21.51 -28.29 31.96
CA PHE A 148 20.26 -27.75 32.48
C PHE A 148 20.50 -26.53 33.40
N GLU A 149 21.63 -25.84 33.24
CA GLU A 149 21.97 -24.64 34.01
C GLU A 149 21.16 -23.42 33.55
N GLY A 150 20.79 -22.58 34.53
CA GLY A 150 20.11 -21.30 34.32
C GLY A 150 18.59 -21.41 34.15
N ASP A 151 18.03 -20.36 33.57
CA ASP A 151 16.60 -20.24 33.35
C ASP A 151 16.21 -20.80 31.98
N ILE A 152 15.81 -22.08 31.98
CA ILE A 152 15.43 -22.82 30.78
C ILE A 152 14.06 -22.34 30.30
N TYR A 153 13.94 -22.02 29.03
CA TYR A 153 12.67 -21.58 28.41
C TYR A 153 12.24 -22.43 27.22
N TYR A 154 13.15 -23.23 26.65
CA TYR A 154 12.91 -23.94 25.40
C TYR A 154 13.88 -25.12 25.23
N ILE A 155 13.39 -26.24 24.69
CA ILE A 155 14.21 -27.42 24.38
C ILE A 155 13.91 -27.88 22.96
N THR A 156 14.95 -28.26 22.23
CA THR A 156 14.83 -28.82 20.87
C THR A 156 15.51 -30.18 20.81
N LEU A 157 14.81 -31.14 20.20
CA LEU A 157 15.38 -32.38 19.70
C LEU A 157 15.30 -32.37 18.18
N ILE A 158 16.43 -32.65 17.54
CA ILE A 158 16.53 -32.76 16.08
C ILE A 158 16.75 -34.24 15.79
N GLU A 159 15.86 -34.86 15.01
CA GLU A 159 15.88 -36.31 14.76
C GLU A 159 15.96 -37.13 16.08
N PRO A 160 14.96 -37.00 16.98
CA PRO A 160 14.97 -37.68 18.28
C PRO A 160 15.07 -39.21 18.14
N VAL A 161 15.68 -39.85 19.13
CA VAL A 161 15.81 -41.32 19.18
C VAL A 161 14.44 -41.95 19.44
N MET A 162 13.69 -41.38 20.39
CA MET A 162 12.30 -41.73 20.65
C MET A 162 11.38 -41.19 19.54
N LYS A 163 10.31 -41.93 19.27
CA LYS A 163 9.31 -41.47 18.32
C LYS A 163 8.50 -40.31 18.92
N PRO A 164 8.02 -39.34 18.11
CA PRO A 164 7.21 -38.22 18.59
C PRO A 164 6.01 -38.62 19.45
N ASP A 165 5.25 -39.65 19.04
CA ASP A 165 4.09 -40.15 19.81
C ASP A 165 4.49 -40.68 21.20
N GLU A 166 5.74 -41.12 21.37
CA GLU A 166 6.25 -41.56 22.66
C GLU A 166 6.62 -40.38 23.55
N LEU A 167 7.25 -39.35 22.99
CA LEU A 167 7.56 -38.09 23.67
C LEU A 167 6.28 -37.36 24.11
N ASP A 168 5.23 -37.40 23.29
CA ASP A 168 3.93 -36.79 23.58
C ASP A 168 3.25 -37.33 24.84
N ARG A 169 3.59 -38.56 25.27
CA ARG A 169 3.10 -39.15 26.53
C ARG A 169 3.68 -38.48 27.77
N TYR A 170 4.80 -37.76 27.63
CA TYR A 170 5.50 -37.08 28.71
C TYR A 170 5.34 -35.56 28.63
N PHE A 171 5.41 -35.02 27.42
CA PHE A 171 5.39 -33.57 27.15
C PHE A 171 4.00 -33.12 26.68
N TYR A 172 3.01 -33.20 27.57
CA TYR A 172 1.64 -32.76 27.31
C TYR A 172 1.22 -31.61 28.22
N ARG A 173 0.14 -30.91 27.80
CA ARG A 173 -0.28 -29.63 28.40
C ARG A 173 -0.59 -29.71 29.89
N THR A 174 -1.38 -30.70 30.31
CA THR A 174 -1.72 -30.87 31.73
C THR A 174 -0.55 -31.36 32.59
N ASN A 175 0.61 -31.69 32.00
CA ASN A 175 1.88 -31.92 32.70
C ASN A 175 2.80 -30.68 32.69
N GLY A 176 2.29 -29.52 32.29
CA GLY A 176 3.04 -28.27 32.26
C GLY A 176 3.85 -28.03 30.97
N PHE A 177 3.67 -28.85 29.93
CA PHE A 177 4.44 -28.76 28.68
C PHE A 177 3.57 -28.46 27.46
N SER A 178 4.03 -27.56 26.61
CA SER A 178 3.57 -27.45 25.22
C SER A 178 4.65 -28.01 24.31
N ARG A 179 4.26 -28.45 23.11
CA ARG A 179 5.18 -29.10 22.17
C ARG A 179 4.74 -28.90 20.73
N ASN A 180 5.73 -28.92 19.85
CA ASN A 180 5.53 -28.87 18.41
C ASN A 180 6.42 -29.89 17.71
N TYR A 181 5.89 -30.56 16.70
CA TYR A 181 6.64 -31.49 15.86
C TYR A 181 6.41 -31.15 14.40
N GLN A 182 7.43 -30.60 13.75
CA GLN A 182 7.32 -30.07 12.39
C GLN A 182 8.64 -30.19 11.63
N PRO A 183 8.60 -30.23 10.29
CA PRO A 183 9.80 -30.12 9.47
C PRO A 183 10.46 -28.75 9.67
N ASP A 184 11.78 -28.67 9.49
CA ASP A 184 12.49 -27.39 9.43
C ASP A 184 11.98 -26.54 8.26
N THR A 185 12.04 -25.22 8.42
CA THR A 185 11.51 -24.26 7.43
C THR A 185 12.34 -24.26 6.14
N TYR A 186 13.62 -24.62 6.20
CA TYR A 186 14.55 -24.58 5.07
C TYR A 186 15.04 -25.97 4.63
N ASP A 187 15.03 -26.97 5.52
CA ASP A 187 15.31 -28.37 5.23
C ASP A 187 14.11 -29.25 5.62
N THR A 188 13.16 -29.43 4.70
CA THR A 188 11.89 -30.14 4.99
C THR A 188 12.05 -31.63 5.29
N ASP A 189 13.25 -32.19 5.07
CA ASP A 189 13.58 -33.57 5.40
C ASP A 189 14.08 -33.74 6.85
N GLU A 190 14.40 -32.64 7.55
CA GLU A 190 14.79 -32.63 8.96
C GLU A 190 13.59 -32.24 9.86
N TYR A 191 13.24 -33.07 10.84
CA TYR A 191 12.11 -32.81 11.75
C TYR A 191 12.58 -32.44 13.15
N TRP A 192 11.93 -31.43 13.72
CA TRP A 192 12.25 -30.85 15.01
C TRP A 192 11.12 -31.14 15.99
N TYR A 193 11.46 -31.68 17.16
CA TYR A 193 10.57 -31.81 18.30
C TYR A 193 10.93 -30.74 19.32
N GLU A 194 10.04 -29.78 19.48
CA GLU A 194 10.23 -28.57 20.27
C GLU A 194 9.38 -28.66 21.54
N ILE A 195 9.95 -28.34 22.69
CA ILE A 195 9.27 -28.36 23.98
C ILE A 195 9.33 -26.98 24.61
N TYR A 196 8.17 -26.53 25.08
CA TYR A 196 7.95 -25.25 25.74
C TYR A 196 7.17 -25.45 27.05
N ARG A 197 7.08 -24.41 27.87
CA ARG A 197 6.11 -24.37 28.97
C ARG A 197 4.68 -24.35 28.43
N GLU A 198 3.72 -24.92 29.15
CA GLU A 198 2.33 -25.09 28.66
C GLU A 198 1.62 -23.80 28.22
N ASP A 199 2.03 -22.64 28.72
CA ASP A 199 1.45 -21.33 28.44
C ASP A 199 2.16 -20.60 27.29
N VAL A 200 3.24 -21.17 26.74
CA VAL A 200 3.98 -20.59 25.63
C VAL A 200 3.30 -20.93 24.30
N SER A 201 2.88 -19.88 23.60
CA SER A 201 2.42 -19.94 22.21
C SER A 201 2.41 -18.53 21.61
N LYS A 202 2.45 -18.42 20.27
CA LYS A 202 2.25 -17.13 19.59
C LYS A 202 0.89 -16.53 19.95
N ALA A 203 -0.14 -17.35 20.17
CA ALA A 203 -1.46 -16.92 20.61
C ALA A 203 -1.43 -16.15 21.94
N ASN A 204 -0.91 -16.78 23.00
CA ASN A 204 -0.86 -16.17 24.33
C ASN A 204 0.04 -14.94 24.34
N ALA A 205 1.18 -14.99 23.64
CA ALA A 205 2.07 -13.85 23.52
C ALA A 205 1.44 -12.68 22.74
N ALA A 206 0.68 -12.95 21.67
CA ALA A 206 -0.05 -11.95 20.91
C ALA A 206 -1.14 -11.26 21.75
N LEU A 207 -1.89 -12.02 22.55
CA LEU A 207 -2.87 -11.47 23.49
C LEU A 207 -2.19 -10.64 24.58
N LYS A 208 -1.05 -11.10 25.12
CA LYS A 208 -0.31 -10.33 26.12
C LYS A 208 0.26 -9.04 25.54
N LEU A 209 0.75 -9.08 24.31
CA LEU A 209 1.22 -7.88 23.60
C LEU A 209 0.07 -6.91 23.32
N LYS A 210 -1.10 -7.41 22.90
CA LYS A 210 -2.33 -6.61 22.71
C LYS A 210 -2.68 -5.84 23.99
N GLU A 211 -2.62 -6.51 25.14
CA GLU A 211 -2.84 -5.91 26.46
C GLU A 211 -1.79 -4.84 26.79
N LEU A 212 -0.49 -5.15 26.63
CA LEU A 212 0.61 -4.22 26.92
C LEU A 212 0.55 -2.93 26.07
N VAL A 213 0.11 -3.05 24.82
CA VAL A 213 -0.04 -1.91 23.89
C VAL A 213 -1.38 -1.18 24.11
N GLY A 214 -2.34 -1.78 24.82
CA GLY A 214 -3.69 -1.23 25.00
C GLY A 214 -4.52 -1.23 23.71
N ALA A 215 -4.31 -2.20 22.82
CA ALA A 215 -5.02 -2.30 21.55
C ALA A 215 -6.40 -2.99 21.71
N ASP A 216 -7.42 -2.46 21.03
CA ASP A 216 -8.78 -3.02 21.04
C ASP A 216 -8.92 -4.16 20.03
N GLU A 217 -8.20 -4.07 18.92
CA GLU A 217 -8.27 -4.99 17.78
C GLU A 217 -6.89 -5.54 17.46
N LEU A 218 -6.78 -6.86 17.31
CA LEU A 218 -5.58 -7.59 16.93
C LEU A 218 -5.75 -8.15 15.52
N ILE A 219 -4.90 -7.70 14.61
CA ILE A 219 -4.88 -8.10 13.21
C ILE A 219 -3.56 -8.82 12.93
N VAL A 220 -3.64 -10.06 12.45
CA VAL A 220 -2.46 -10.91 12.35
C VAL A 220 -2.18 -11.39 10.94
N PHE A 221 -0.90 -11.60 10.63
CA PHE A 221 -0.43 -12.10 9.33
C PHE A 221 0.47 -13.32 9.51
N GLY A 222 0.32 -14.31 8.65
CA GLY A 222 1.10 -15.54 8.70
C GLY A 222 1.09 -16.31 7.38
N ASP A 223 1.93 -17.34 7.29
CA ASP A 223 2.06 -18.18 6.12
C ASP A 223 2.03 -19.69 6.42
N ASN A 224 2.38 -20.10 7.64
CA ASN A 224 2.56 -21.51 7.97
C ASN A 224 1.77 -21.97 9.21
N THR A 225 1.88 -23.25 9.52
CA THR A 225 1.08 -23.93 10.54
C THR A 225 1.38 -23.47 11.98
N ASN A 226 2.58 -22.98 12.25
CA ASN A 226 2.94 -22.35 13.52
C ASN A 226 2.16 -21.05 13.79
N ASP A 227 1.64 -20.40 12.74
CA ASP A 227 0.82 -19.18 12.86
C ASP A 227 -0.65 -19.47 13.20
N ILE A 228 -1.10 -20.72 13.03
CA ILE A 228 -2.49 -21.12 13.33
C ILE A 228 -2.89 -20.69 14.74
N SER A 229 -2.00 -20.87 15.72
CA SER A 229 -2.30 -20.47 17.10
C SER A 229 -2.64 -18.98 17.20
N MET A 230 -1.86 -18.11 16.56
CA MET A 230 -2.11 -16.67 16.54
C MET A 230 -3.40 -16.32 15.76
N PHE A 231 -3.72 -17.05 14.69
CA PHE A 231 -4.97 -16.85 13.93
C PHE A 231 -6.21 -17.15 14.76
N THR A 232 -6.16 -18.12 15.68
CA THR A 232 -7.32 -18.49 16.52
C THR A 232 -7.73 -17.44 17.54
N VAL A 233 -6.85 -16.50 17.89
CA VAL A 233 -7.09 -15.47 18.92
C VAL A 233 -7.19 -14.06 18.34
N ALA A 234 -6.90 -13.89 17.05
CA ALA A 234 -6.96 -12.60 16.39
C ALA A 234 -8.41 -12.20 16.06
N ASP A 235 -8.68 -10.89 16.09
CA ASP A 235 -9.97 -10.35 15.66
C ASP A 235 -10.12 -10.45 14.14
N ARG A 236 -9.01 -10.27 13.40
CA ARG A 236 -8.88 -10.57 11.96
C ARG A 236 -7.52 -11.19 11.66
N CYS A 237 -7.49 -12.15 10.76
CA CYS A 237 -6.27 -12.87 10.38
C CYS A 237 -6.16 -13.00 8.87
N TYR A 238 -4.97 -12.78 8.33
CA TYR A 238 -4.74 -12.74 6.89
C TYR A 238 -3.57 -13.63 6.51
N ALA A 239 -3.85 -14.62 5.66
CA ALA A 239 -2.82 -15.46 5.08
C ALA A 239 -2.23 -14.76 3.84
N VAL A 240 -0.91 -14.70 3.72
CA VAL A 240 -0.26 -14.27 2.47
C VAL A 240 -0.52 -15.30 1.37
N SER A 241 -0.53 -14.89 0.10
CA SER A 241 -0.91 -15.82 -0.99
C SER A 241 0.06 -17.02 -1.15
N ASN A 242 1.29 -16.91 -0.66
CA ASN A 242 2.27 -18.00 -0.59
C ASN A 242 2.12 -18.91 0.64
N ALA A 243 1.13 -18.67 1.50
CA ALA A 243 0.84 -19.48 2.67
C ALA A 243 0.39 -20.91 2.32
N THR A 244 0.53 -21.81 3.29
CA THR A 244 -0.03 -23.17 3.23
C THR A 244 -1.56 -23.13 3.10
N ASP A 245 -2.13 -24.11 2.39
CA ASP A 245 -3.59 -24.18 2.19
C ASP A 245 -4.34 -24.29 3.53
N LYS A 246 -3.77 -25.06 4.48
CA LYS A 246 -4.30 -25.20 5.84
C LYS A 246 -4.43 -23.87 6.57
N LEU A 247 -3.47 -22.94 6.42
CA LEU A 247 -3.59 -21.63 7.05
C LEU A 247 -4.58 -20.72 6.31
N LYS A 248 -4.60 -20.77 4.97
CA LYS A 248 -5.54 -19.99 4.14
C LYS A 248 -7.00 -20.30 4.46
N GLU A 249 -7.33 -21.57 4.73
CA GLU A 249 -8.67 -22.00 5.13
C GLU A 249 -9.15 -21.37 6.45
N LEU A 250 -8.23 -20.98 7.32
CA LEU A 250 -8.53 -20.36 8.61
C LEU A 250 -8.55 -18.82 8.55
N ALA A 251 -8.09 -18.22 7.46
CA ALA A 251 -7.90 -16.78 7.34
C ALA A 251 -9.22 -16.03 7.13
N THR A 252 -9.35 -14.83 7.71
CA THR A 252 -10.39 -13.85 7.36
C THR A 252 -10.32 -13.46 5.88
N GLY A 253 -9.12 -13.44 5.31
CA GLY A 253 -8.91 -13.23 3.89
C GLY A 253 -7.50 -13.58 3.45
N ILE A 254 -7.31 -13.70 2.14
CA ILE A 254 -6.00 -13.93 1.54
C ILE A 254 -5.49 -12.61 0.97
N ILE A 255 -4.28 -12.22 1.33
CA ILE A 255 -3.60 -11.01 0.83
C ILE A 255 -2.50 -11.39 -0.16
N ARG A 256 -1.83 -10.38 -0.74
CA ARG A 256 -0.73 -10.62 -1.67
C ARG A 256 0.42 -11.40 -0.99
N SER A 257 1.31 -11.98 -1.78
CA SER A 257 2.48 -12.68 -1.23
C SER A 257 3.43 -11.72 -0.52
N ASN A 258 4.32 -12.28 0.30
CA ASN A 258 5.48 -11.60 0.85
C ASN A 258 6.31 -10.87 -0.23
N GLU A 259 6.56 -11.50 -1.39
CA GLU A 259 7.28 -10.91 -2.54
C GLU A 259 6.62 -9.64 -3.11
N GLN A 260 5.31 -9.50 -2.92
CA GLN A 260 4.52 -8.39 -3.43
C GLN A 260 4.21 -7.34 -2.36
N GLY A 261 4.89 -7.41 -1.19
CA GLY A 261 4.65 -6.52 -0.07
C GLY A 261 3.25 -6.66 0.52
N GLY A 262 2.72 -7.90 0.60
CA GLY A 262 1.34 -8.15 1.01
C GLY A 262 0.96 -7.53 2.35
N VAL A 263 1.77 -7.73 3.37
CA VAL A 263 1.55 -7.18 4.72
C VAL A 263 1.49 -5.65 4.73
N PRO A 264 2.53 -4.90 4.32
CA PRO A 264 2.49 -3.45 4.42
C PRO A 264 1.43 -2.81 3.51
N VAL A 265 1.15 -3.39 2.33
CA VAL A 265 0.07 -2.90 1.45
C VAL A 265 -1.30 -3.10 2.11
N PHE A 266 -1.52 -4.25 2.75
CA PHE A 266 -2.76 -4.48 3.48
C PHE A 266 -2.92 -3.48 4.62
N ILE A 267 -1.88 -3.31 5.46
CA ILE A 267 -1.92 -2.38 6.59
C ILE A 267 -2.23 -0.96 6.10
N GLN A 268 -1.58 -0.51 5.02
CA GLN A 268 -1.87 0.79 4.43
C GLN A 268 -3.35 0.92 4.05
N CYS A 269 -3.92 -0.03 3.32
CA CYS A 269 -5.34 0.00 2.93
C CYS A 269 -6.28 -0.04 4.14
N ASP A 270 -5.98 -0.85 5.16
CA ASP A 270 -6.84 -1.04 6.33
C ASP A 270 -6.77 0.12 7.34
N SER A 271 -5.63 0.82 7.38
CA SER A 271 -5.40 1.99 8.24
C SER A 271 -5.80 3.30 7.58
N CYS A 272 -5.93 3.34 6.25
CA CYS A 272 -6.43 4.50 5.53
C CYS A 272 -7.85 4.84 5.99
N THR A 273 -7.97 5.86 6.82
CA THR A 273 -9.20 6.65 6.91
C THR A 273 -9.25 7.49 5.65
N VAL A 274 -10.38 7.48 4.93
CA VAL A 274 -10.58 8.43 3.80
C VAL A 274 -10.43 9.84 4.39
N ARG A 275 -9.29 10.50 4.14
CA ARG A 275 -9.09 11.88 4.55
C ARG A 275 -10.20 12.72 3.92
N GLN A 276 -10.77 13.63 4.71
CA GLN A 276 -11.68 14.63 4.15
C GLN A 276 -10.89 15.47 3.15
N TYR A 277 -11.46 15.62 1.95
CA TYR A 277 -10.90 16.45 0.91
C TYR A 277 -10.96 17.93 1.32
N ASP A 278 -9.81 18.61 1.29
CA ASP A 278 -9.73 20.05 1.51
C ASP A 278 -10.06 20.78 0.21
N LYS A 279 -11.19 21.50 0.22
CA LYS A 279 -11.66 22.31 -0.91
C LYS A 279 -10.61 23.31 -1.39
N GLN A 280 -10.46 23.39 -2.70
CA GLN A 280 -9.55 24.31 -3.37
C GLN A 280 -10.22 25.67 -3.61
N SER A 281 -9.41 26.71 -3.74
CA SER A 281 -9.91 27.98 -4.28
C SER A 281 -10.35 27.81 -5.74
N LEU A 282 -11.43 28.48 -6.16
CA LEU A 282 -11.95 28.42 -7.54
C LEU A 282 -10.86 28.62 -8.58
N TYR A 283 -9.95 29.58 -8.37
CA TYR A 283 -8.80 29.83 -9.23
C TYR A 283 -7.50 29.61 -8.46
N VAL A 284 -6.65 28.71 -8.97
CA VAL A 284 -5.32 28.45 -8.42
C VAL A 284 -4.25 28.81 -9.45
N SER A 285 -3.24 29.55 -8.99
CA SER A 285 -2.04 29.85 -9.78
C SER A 285 -1.10 28.64 -9.73
N PRO A 286 -0.72 28.05 -10.88
CA PRO A 286 0.08 26.83 -10.90
C PRO A 286 1.57 27.08 -10.67
N ASP A 287 2.23 26.12 -10.02
CA ASP A 287 3.70 26.04 -9.99
C ASP A 287 4.28 25.67 -11.38
N ASN A 288 4.69 26.69 -12.13
CA ASN A 288 5.24 26.52 -13.46
C ASN A 288 6.66 25.90 -13.47
N ALA A 289 7.42 26.01 -12.38
CA ALA A 289 8.74 25.39 -12.29
C ALA A 289 8.58 23.87 -12.20
N ARG A 290 7.68 23.42 -11.33
CA ARG A 290 7.28 22.02 -11.22
C ARG A 290 6.71 21.48 -12.53
N PHE A 291 5.79 22.21 -13.16
CA PHE A 291 5.19 21.79 -14.43
C PHE A 291 6.25 21.55 -15.52
N SER A 292 7.21 22.48 -15.64
CA SER A 292 8.31 22.38 -16.61
C SER A 292 9.20 21.15 -16.36
N ALA A 293 9.50 20.85 -15.10
CA ALA A 293 10.26 19.66 -14.73
C ALA A 293 9.52 18.36 -15.12
N CYS A 294 8.21 18.30 -14.88
CA CYS A 294 7.37 17.16 -15.26
C CYS A 294 7.31 16.94 -16.77
N THR A 295 7.26 18.02 -17.57
CA THR A 295 7.24 17.92 -19.04
C THR A 295 8.52 17.29 -19.58
N ALA A 296 9.70 17.68 -19.05
CA ALA A 296 10.99 17.16 -19.50
C ALA A 296 11.13 15.64 -19.27
N THR A 297 10.53 15.11 -18.21
CA THR A 297 10.56 13.68 -17.89
C THR A 297 9.58 12.84 -18.71
N ALA A 298 8.54 13.46 -19.30
CA ALA A 298 7.48 12.75 -20.04
C ALA A 298 7.85 12.42 -21.51
N ASP A 299 9.02 12.83 -21.99
CA ASP A 299 9.42 12.80 -23.41
C ASP A 299 10.03 11.46 -23.90
N SER A 300 10.04 10.40 -23.08
CA SER A 300 10.83 9.18 -23.31
C SER A 300 10.08 7.95 -23.90
N GLY A 301 8.98 8.11 -24.64
CA GLY A 301 8.15 6.98 -25.12
C GLY A 301 7.90 6.90 -26.64
N ASP A 302 8.41 5.86 -27.30
CA ASP A 302 8.18 5.53 -28.71
C ASP A 302 6.82 4.85 -28.97
N GLY A 303 5.96 5.40 -29.86
CA GLY A 303 4.74 4.69 -30.33
C GLY A 303 3.73 5.48 -31.18
N VAL A 304 3.82 5.37 -32.52
CA VAL A 304 3.41 6.29 -33.60
C VAL A 304 1.92 6.76 -33.75
N GLY A 305 0.93 6.35 -32.96
CA GLY A 305 -0.49 6.65 -33.28
C GLY A 305 -1.38 7.26 -32.18
N ILE A 306 -0.96 7.17 -30.92
CA ILE A 306 -1.74 7.47 -29.71
C ILE A 306 -0.89 8.40 -28.80
N LEU A 307 -0.13 9.34 -29.40
CA LEU A 307 0.96 10.06 -28.72
C LEU A 307 0.59 11.45 -28.18
N ASN A 308 -0.43 12.12 -28.72
CA ASN A 308 -0.68 13.52 -28.36
C ASN A 308 -1.27 13.68 -26.95
N GLU A 309 -2.28 12.88 -26.63
CA GLU A 309 -2.90 12.93 -25.29
C GLU A 309 -1.96 12.37 -24.23
N LYS A 310 -1.08 11.42 -24.59
CA LYS A 310 -0.14 10.77 -23.65
C LYS A 310 0.83 11.75 -22.99
N GLN A 311 1.39 12.70 -23.73
CA GLN A 311 2.38 13.63 -23.15
C GLN A 311 1.72 14.64 -22.20
N ILE A 312 0.56 15.20 -22.59
CA ILE A 312 -0.21 16.11 -21.74
C ILE A 312 -0.71 15.36 -20.49
N HIS A 313 -1.28 14.17 -20.68
CA HIS A 313 -1.73 13.31 -19.58
C HIS A 313 -0.59 12.98 -18.63
N ALA A 314 0.55 12.49 -19.14
CA ALA A 314 1.71 12.13 -18.32
C ALA A 314 2.29 13.34 -17.56
N THR A 315 2.34 14.51 -18.21
CA THR A 315 2.80 15.76 -17.59
C THR A 315 1.89 16.16 -16.44
N LEU A 316 0.56 16.19 -16.66
CA LEU A 316 -0.39 16.55 -15.60
C LEU A 316 -0.42 15.51 -14.48
N LYS A 317 -0.33 14.21 -14.81
CA LYS A 317 -0.26 13.12 -13.83
C LYS A 317 0.93 13.30 -12.89
N SER A 318 2.08 13.60 -13.47
CA SER A 318 3.30 13.89 -12.71
C SER A 318 3.20 15.20 -11.92
N TYR A 319 2.54 16.21 -12.49
CA TYR A 319 2.34 17.50 -11.84
C TYR A 319 1.51 17.36 -10.55
N PHE A 320 0.41 16.61 -10.58
CA PHE A 320 -0.47 16.40 -9.42
C PHE A 320 0.04 15.38 -8.40
N ALA A 321 1.06 14.57 -8.73
CA ALA A 321 1.64 13.59 -7.79
C ALA A 321 2.46 14.27 -6.67
N ALA A 322 1.92 14.35 -5.46
CA ALA A 322 2.60 14.95 -4.30
C ALA A 322 3.86 14.16 -3.88
N THR A 323 3.85 12.83 -4.01
CA THR A 323 4.96 11.97 -3.54
C THR A 323 5.44 10.96 -4.59
N LEU A 324 6.63 10.38 -4.38
CA LEU A 324 7.17 9.25 -5.17
C LEU A 324 6.32 7.96 -5.04
N PHE A 325 5.37 7.93 -4.11
CA PHE A 325 4.50 6.79 -3.84
C PHE A 325 3.13 6.93 -4.49
N ASP A 326 2.80 8.11 -5.01
CA ASP A 326 1.55 8.34 -5.74
C ASP A 326 1.65 7.63 -7.08
N LYS A 327 0.79 6.61 -7.24
CA LYS A 327 0.86 5.69 -8.37
C LYS A 327 -0.54 5.38 -8.87
N GLU A 328 -0.56 4.74 -10.02
CA GLU A 328 -1.76 4.10 -10.55
C GLU A 328 -2.15 2.93 -9.63
N ILE A 329 -3.35 2.99 -9.05
CA ILE A 329 -3.85 1.99 -8.11
C ILE A 329 -5.11 1.37 -8.69
N LYS A 330 -5.21 0.04 -8.54
CA LYS A 330 -6.44 -0.69 -8.86
C LYS A 330 -7.46 -0.52 -7.74
N ILE A 331 -8.61 0.06 -8.06
CA ILE A 331 -9.74 0.25 -7.14
C ILE A 331 -10.95 -0.48 -7.74
N GLY A 332 -11.38 -1.55 -7.07
CA GLY A 332 -12.33 -2.50 -7.63
C GLY A 332 -11.78 -3.13 -8.92
N SER A 333 -12.53 -2.98 -10.03
CA SER A 333 -12.15 -3.52 -11.34
C SER A 333 -11.41 -2.52 -12.24
N TYR A 334 -11.18 -1.29 -11.78
CA TYR A 334 -10.63 -0.20 -12.58
C TYR A 334 -9.31 0.31 -12.03
N PHE A 335 -8.49 0.90 -12.89
CA PHE A 335 -7.27 1.61 -12.50
C PHE A 335 -7.55 3.12 -12.45
N ALA A 336 -7.20 3.73 -11.33
CA ALA A 336 -7.21 5.17 -11.12
C ALA A 336 -5.90 5.75 -11.65
N ASP A 337 -5.94 6.82 -12.45
CA ASP A 337 -4.71 7.38 -13.03
C ASP A 337 -3.70 7.77 -11.95
N LEU A 338 -4.16 8.45 -10.90
CA LEU A 338 -3.32 8.86 -9.78
C LEU A 338 -4.12 8.80 -8.48
N VAL A 339 -3.51 8.31 -7.41
CA VAL A 339 -4.08 8.38 -6.05
C VAL A 339 -3.09 9.11 -5.16
N THR A 340 -3.57 10.14 -4.48
CA THR A 340 -2.81 11.01 -3.58
C THR A 340 -3.51 11.11 -2.22
N GLU A 341 -2.94 11.86 -1.29
CA GLU A 341 -3.62 12.23 -0.05
C GLU A 341 -4.93 13.02 -0.26
N ASN A 342 -5.07 13.72 -1.40
CA ASN A 342 -6.26 14.48 -1.78
C ASN A 342 -7.27 13.65 -2.60
N GLY A 343 -7.12 12.32 -2.59
CA GLY A 343 -8.00 11.40 -3.30
C GLY A 343 -7.49 11.00 -4.68
N ILE A 344 -8.44 10.57 -5.51
CA ILE A 344 -8.24 10.00 -6.84
C ILE A 344 -8.24 11.12 -7.88
N PHE A 345 -7.30 11.10 -8.81
CA PHE A 345 -7.27 12.00 -9.97
C PHE A 345 -7.43 11.19 -11.25
N GLU A 346 -8.28 11.65 -12.16
CA GLU A 346 -8.48 11.11 -13.50
C GLU A 346 -8.22 12.20 -14.54
N ILE A 347 -7.22 12.03 -15.40
CA ILE A 347 -6.82 13.05 -16.37
C ILE A 347 -7.37 12.69 -17.74
N GLN A 348 -8.40 13.43 -18.15
CA GLN A 348 -9.18 13.07 -19.32
C GLN A 348 -9.35 14.26 -20.27
N THR A 349 -8.85 14.09 -21.50
CA THR A 349 -8.90 15.07 -22.59
C THR A 349 -10.24 15.08 -23.34
N ALA A 350 -10.94 13.93 -23.40
CA ALA A 350 -12.22 13.75 -24.09
C ALA A 350 -12.94 12.47 -23.62
N ASN A 351 -14.17 12.21 -24.10
CA ASN A 351 -14.92 10.97 -23.88
C ASN A 351 -15.21 10.60 -22.42
N PHE A 352 -15.74 11.54 -21.65
CA PHE A 352 -16.13 11.37 -20.25
C PHE A 352 -17.16 10.23 -20.04
N SER A 353 -17.87 9.81 -21.09
CA SER A 353 -18.72 8.61 -21.05
C SER A 353 -17.97 7.35 -20.56
N TYR A 354 -16.67 7.21 -20.84
CA TYR A 354 -15.87 6.08 -20.36
C TYR A 354 -15.51 6.18 -18.87
N LEU A 355 -15.63 7.36 -18.26
CA LEU A 355 -15.44 7.55 -16.82
C LEU A 355 -16.66 7.06 -16.03
N VAL A 356 -17.85 6.99 -16.64
CA VAL A 356 -19.10 6.65 -15.93
C VAL A 356 -19.00 5.35 -15.12
N PRO A 357 -18.45 4.23 -15.63
CA PRO A 357 -18.27 3.01 -14.83
C PRO A 357 -17.20 3.15 -13.74
N LYS A 358 -16.13 3.92 -13.99
CA LYS A 358 -15.09 4.20 -12.99
C LYS A 358 -15.65 5.02 -11.83
N LEU A 359 -16.38 6.11 -12.14
CA LEU A 359 -16.96 7.01 -11.15
C LEU A 359 -17.92 6.30 -10.18
N ASN A 360 -18.72 5.35 -10.67
CA ASN A 360 -19.57 4.50 -9.81
C ASN A 360 -18.82 3.71 -8.73
N THR A 361 -17.52 3.47 -8.96
CA THR A 361 -16.62 2.78 -8.03
C THR A 361 -15.80 3.77 -7.22
N PHE A 362 -15.18 4.75 -7.89
CA PHE A 362 -14.21 5.65 -7.28
C PHE A 362 -14.84 6.63 -6.29
N LEU A 363 -16.02 7.19 -6.60
CA LEU A 363 -16.72 8.14 -5.72
C LEU A 363 -17.16 7.51 -4.39
N LYS A 364 -17.29 6.17 -4.35
CA LYS A 364 -17.56 5.40 -3.12
C LYS A 364 -16.30 5.13 -2.31
N ALA A 365 -15.13 5.18 -2.95
CA ALA A 365 -13.85 4.84 -2.34
C ALA A 365 -13.11 6.08 -1.80
N SER A 366 -13.17 7.21 -2.52
CA SER A 366 -12.51 8.46 -2.13
C SER A 366 -13.05 9.64 -2.93
N HIS A 367 -12.60 10.85 -2.60
CA HIS A 367 -12.80 12.04 -3.42
C HIS A 367 -12.15 11.85 -4.80
N VAL A 368 -12.81 12.30 -5.87
CA VAL A 368 -12.36 12.16 -7.25
C VAL A 368 -12.25 13.53 -7.89
N THR A 369 -11.06 13.86 -8.41
CA THR A 369 -10.82 15.04 -9.24
C THR A 369 -10.64 14.64 -10.69
N ILE A 370 -11.57 15.04 -11.56
CA ILE A 370 -11.39 14.92 -13.02
C ILE A 370 -10.62 16.15 -13.50
N VAL A 371 -9.43 15.94 -14.06
CA VAL A 371 -8.62 17.01 -14.65
C VAL A 371 -8.84 17.06 -16.15
N TYR A 372 -9.44 18.15 -16.63
CA TYR A 372 -9.65 18.43 -18.05
C TYR A 372 -8.59 19.41 -18.59
N PRO A 373 -7.64 18.97 -19.43
CA PRO A 373 -6.67 19.86 -20.07
C PRO A 373 -7.32 20.70 -21.17
N PHE A 374 -7.50 21.99 -20.91
CA PHE A 374 -8.01 22.95 -21.90
C PHE A 374 -6.86 23.67 -22.61
N HIS A 375 -6.77 23.53 -23.93
CA HIS A 375 -5.71 24.14 -24.75
C HIS A 375 -5.95 25.65 -24.92
N LYS A 376 -5.73 26.42 -23.85
CA LYS A 376 -6.04 27.85 -23.77
C LYS A 376 -5.19 28.68 -24.72
N LYS A 377 -3.91 28.34 -24.86
CA LYS A 377 -3.00 28.96 -25.84
C LYS A 377 -2.39 27.86 -26.70
N SER A 378 -2.31 28.07 -28.00
CA SER A 378 -1.66 27.10 -28.88
C SER A 378 -0.89 27.75 -30.03
N ARG A 379 0.16 27.06 -30.49
CA ARG A 379 0.92 27.44 -31.69
C ARG A 379 1.12 26.22 -32.57
N LEU A 380 0.90 26.34 -33.87
CA LEU A 380 1.16 25.27 -34.84
C LEU A 380 2.55 25.45 -35.44
N ASN A 381 3.41 24.45 -35.27
CA ASN A 381 4.74 24.38 -35.89
C ASN A 381 4.76 23.26 -36.93
N TYR A 382 5.24 23.56 -38.14
CA TYR A 382 5.55 22.57 -39.16
C TYR A 382 7.00 22.15 -38.99
N VAL A 383 7.21 20.84 -38.87
CA VAL A 383 8.53 20.24 -38.62
C VAL A 383 8.88 19.33 -39.78
N ASP A 384 10.12 19.43 -40.26
CA ASP A 384 10.63 18.53 -41.27
C ASP A 384 10.76 17.13 -40.70
N LYS A 385 10.05 16.17 -41.31
CA LYS A 385 10.02 14.78 -40.81
C LYS A 385 11.37 14.04 -40.87
N ALA A 386 12.33 14.51 -41.66
CA ALA A 386 13.63 13.84 -41.86
C ALA A 386 14.72 14.45 -40.98
N THR A 387 14.67 15.75 -40.73
CA THR A 387 15.72 16.50 -40.00
C THR A 387 15.27 16.94 -38.60
N GLY A 388 13.97 17.03 -38.33
CA GLY A 388 13.44 17.58 -37.09
C GLY A 388 13.47 19.11 -37.00
N GLU A 389 13.93 19.80 -38.03
CA GLU A 389 13.97 21.26 -38.06
C GLU A 389 12.59 21.88 -38.24
N ILE A 390 12.34 23.02 -37.61
CA ILE A 390 11.10 23.79 -37.79
C ILE A 390 11.14 24.43 -39.18
N LEU A 391 10.23 23.99 -40.06
CA LEU A 391 10.02 24.56 -41.39
C LEU A 391 9.24 25.88 -41.34
N SER A 392 8.27 25.97 -40.43
CA SER A 392 7.42 27.15 -40.28
C SER A 392 6.78 27.16 -38.90
N SER A 393 6.65 28.35 -38.31
CA SER A 393 5.97 28.56 -37.04
C SER A 393 4.78 29.48 -37.23
N GLY A 394 3.61 29.04 -36.77
CA GLY A 394 2.38 29.82 -36.77
C GLY A 394 2.36 30.88 -35.68
N ARG A 395 1.31 31.71 -35.69
CA ARG A 395 1.04 32.65 -34.59
C ARG A 395 0.43 31.91 -33.39
N ASN A 396 0.58 32.50 -32.21
CA ASN A 396 -0.14 32.06 -31.02
C ASN A 396 -1.64 32.31 -31.20
N VAL A 397 -2.44 31.27 -30.99
CA VAL A 397 -3.90 31.30 -30.99
C VAL A 397 -4.36 31.14 -29.55
N THR A 398 -5.30 31.98 -29.10
CA THR A 398 -5.93 31.86 -27.79
C THR A 398 -7.33 31.31 -27.97
N ALA A 399 -7.61 30.16 -27.35
CA ALA A 399 -8.93 29.55 -27.37
C ALA A 399 -9.84 30.24 -26.34
N SER A 400 -11.05 30.56 -26.77
CA SER A 400 -12.16 30.93 -25.88
C SER A 400 -13.23 29.85 -25.85
N ASP A 401 -13.43 29.11 -26.94
CA ASP A 401 -14.50 28.12 -27.10
C ASP A 401 -14.36 26.92 -26.14
N MET A 402 -15.38 26.71 -25.31
CA MET A 402 -15.47 25.63 -24.32
C MET A 402 -16.54 24.59 -24.71
N THR A 403 -17.03 24.59 -25.96
CA THR A 403 -18.12 23.70 -26.42
C THR A 403 -17.81 22.23 -26.14
N ASP A 404 -16.59 21.78 -26.45
CA ASP A 404 -16.16 20.39 -26.21
C ASP A 404 -16.18 20.05 -24.71
N PHE A 405 -15.69 20.95 -23.85
CA PHE A 405 -15.74 20.76 -22.41
C PHE A 405 -17.18 20.61 -21.88
N PHE A 406 -18.10 21.48 -22.31
CA PHE A 406 -19.50 21.38 -21.88
C PHE A 406 -20.19 20.11 -22.38
N LEU A 407 -19.84 19.65 -23.58
CA LEU A 407 -20.29 18.35 -24.10
C LEU A 407 -19.79 17.19 -23.22
N GLU A 408 -18.53 17.23 -22.78
CA GLU A 408 -17.96 16.23 -21.89
C GLU A 408 -18.61 16.25 -20.50
N LEU A 409 -18.78 17.43 -19.90
CA LEU A 409 -19.52 17.58 -18.63
C LEU A 409 -20.94 17.01 -18.72
N TYR A 410 -21.64 17.24 -19.83
CA TYR A 410 -23.01 16.76 -20.01
C TYR A 410 -23.13 15.23 -20.01
N ARG A 411 -22.07 14.52 -20.42
CA ARG A 411 -22.01 13.05 -20.42
C ARG A 411 -21.92 12.45 -19.02
N ILE A 412 -21.41 13.22 -18.05
CA ILE A 412 -21.31 12.83 -16.63
C ILE A 412 -22.24 13.64 -15.73
N ARG A 413 -23.21 14.38 -16.30
CA ARG A 413 -24.07 15.32 -15.56
C ARG A 413 -24.62 14.72 -14.27
N GLN A 414 -25.00 13.43 -14.28
CA GLN A 414 -25.56 12.73 -13.13
C GLN A 414 -24.70 12.79 -11.85
N TYR A 415 -23.39 13.00 -11.99
CA TYR A 415 -22.44 13.06 -10.88
C TYR A 415 -22.04 14.48 -10.46
N LEU A 416 -22.43 15.53 -11.19
CA LEU A 416 -21.92 16.89 -10.93
C LEU A 416 -22.36 17.51 -9.59
N ASN A 417 -23.33 16.91 -8.91
CA ASN A 417 -23.77 17.28 -7.57
C ASN A 417 -23.25 16.30 -6.49
N ASP A 418 -22.42 15.32 -6.86
CA ASP A 418 -21.80 14.41 -5.90
C ASP A 418 -20.75 15.19 -5.09
N PRO A 419 -20.83 15.20 -3.75
CA PRO A 419 -19.90 15.96 -2.91
C PRO A 419 -18.46 15.46 -3.00
N ASN A 420 -18.24 14.23 -3.50
CA ASN A 420 -16.94 13.63 -3.68
C ASN A 420 -16.39 13.82 -5.11
N LEU A 421 -17.03 14.63 -5.96
CA LEU A 421 -16.56 14.92 -7.31
C LEU A 421 -16.12 16.39 -7.46
N THR A 422 -14.89 16.57 -7.93
CA THR A 422 -14.37 17.86 -8.41
C THR A 422 -14.04 17.77 -9.90
N VAL A 423 -14.38 18.79 -10.67
CA VAL A 423 -13.86 18.97 -12.04
C VAL A 423 -12.85 20.11 -12.06
N CYS A 424 -11.61 19.80 -12.39
CA CYS A 424 -10.53 20.77 -12.53
C CYS A 424 -10.23 21.07 -14.00
N ILE A 425 -10.39 22.33 -14.42
CA ILE A 425 -9.97 22.80 -15.75
C ILE A 425 -8.52 23.26 -15.67
N ALA A 426 -7.63 22.58 -16.40
CA ALA A 426 -6.24 22.95 -16.53
C ALA A 426 -6.03 23.74 -17.82
N ASP A 427 -5.98 25.07 -17.72
CA ASP A 427 -5.66 25.95 -18.85
C ASP A 427 -4.18 25.76 -19.21
N ILE A 428 -3.88 25.11 -20.33
CA ILE A 428 -2.51 24.84 -20.79
C ILE A 428 -2.14 25.61 -22.06
N ALA A 429 -0.86 25.95 -22.19
CA ALA A 429 -0.28 26.40 -23.43
C ALA A 429 0.40 25.22 -24.15
N VAL A 430 0.13 25.05 -25.45
CA VAL A 430 0.56 23.86 -26.21
C VAL A 430 1.23 24.24 -27.53
N GLU A 431 2.34 23.58 -27.84
CA GLU A 431 2.90 23.57 -29.19
C GLU A 431 2.42 22.34 -29.96
N ASN A 432 1.67 22.58 -31.01
CA ASN A 432 1.23 21.53 -31.93
C ASN A 432 2.30 21.37 -33.01
N LEU A 433 3.08 20.30 -32.93
CA LEU A 433 4.07 19.93 -33.93
C LEU A 433 3.41 19.06 -35.00
N ARG A 434 3.57 19.44 -36.27
CA ARG A 434 3.13 18.65 -37.42
C ARG A 434 4.34 18.28 -38.27
N TYR A 435 4.69 17.01 -38.29
CA TYR A 435 5.80 16.46 -39.05
C TYR A 435 5.36 16.22 -40.49
N CYS A 436 5.93 16.97 -41.44
CA CYS A 436 5.63 16.86 -42.87
C CYS A 436 6.91 16.82 -43.71
N ALA A 437 6.78 16.52 -45.01
CA ALA A 437 7.92 16.69 -45.93
C ALA A 437 8.19 18.18 -46.20
N LYS A 438 9.37 18.50 -46.75
CA LYS A 438 9.78 19.89 -47.10
C LYS A 438 8.78 20.66 -47.95
N ASP A 439 7.97 19.96 -48.75
CA ASP A 439 6.92 20.58 -49.58
C ASP A 439 5.73 21.13 -48.77
N MET A 440 5.67 20.86 -47.47
CA MET A 440 4.61 21.24 -46.53
C MET A 440 3.19 20.86 -46.99
N LYS A 441 3.08 19.96 -47.98
CA LYS A 441 1.78 19.48 -48.45
C LYS A 441 1.16 18.61 -47.36
N ARG A 442 -0.07 18.97 -46.98
CA ARG A 442 -0.84 18.27 -45.95
C ARG A 442 -1.11 16.84 -46.39
N ARG A 443 -0.62 15.86 -45.63
CA ARG A 443 -0.96 14.46 -45.83
C ARG A 443 -1.71 13.94 -44.61
N LYS A 444 -2.58 12.96 -44.83
CA LYS A 444 -3.36 12.34 -43.74
C LYS A 444 -2.45 11.58 -42.76
N THR A 445 -1.30 11.11 -43.24
CA THR A 445 -0.30 10.34 -42.50
C THR A 445 0.73 11.19 -41.76
N ASP A 446 0.66 12.52 -41.83
CA ASP A 446 1.59 13.40 -41.10
C ASP A 446 1.46 13.14 -39.59
N ARG A 447 2.59 12.82 -38.93
CA ARG A 447 2.63 12.70 -37.47
C ARG A 447 2.32 14.07 -36.85
N LYS A 448 1.43 14.08 -35.87
CA LYS A 448 1.11 15.25 -35.06
C LYS A 448 1.56 14.96 -33.64
N VAL A 449 2.02 15.98 -32.91
CA VAL A 449 2.39 15.93 -31.48
C VAL A 449 1.90 17.21 -30.82
N ALA A 450 1.38 17.12 -29.61
CA ALA A 450 0.94 18.26 -28.81
C ALA A 450 1.81 18.33 -27.57
N VAL A 451 2.72 19.30 -27.51
CA VAL A 451 3.70 19.44 -26.42
C VAL A 451 3.21 20.51 -25.45
N PRO A 452 2.88 20.17 -24.19
CA PRO A 452 2.54 21.18 -23.20
C PRO A 452 3.78 22.03 -22.87
N THR A 453 3.62 23.34 -22.81
CA THR A 453 4.73 24.29 -22.57
C THR A 453 4.60 25.06 -21.27
N SER A 454 3.37 25.29 -20.81
CA SER A 454 3.10 25.90 -19.49
C SER A 454 1.68 25.57 -19.04
N LEU A 455 1.50 25.58 -17.72
CA LEU A 455 0.20 25.54 -17.07
C LEU A 455 -0.14 26.97 -16.67
N LEU A 456 -1.22 27.50 -17.23
CA LEU A 456 -1.58 28.92 -17.10
C LEU A 456 -2.45 29.16 -15.86
N ARG A 457 -3.40 28.26 -15.59
CA ARG A 457 -4.36 28.35 -14.49
C ARG A 457 -5.03 27.01 -14.23
N LEU A 458 -5.38 26.75 -12.98
CA LEU A 458 -6.29 25.69 -12.58
C LEU A 458 -7.61 26.30 -12.12
N THR A 459 -8.73 25.79 -12.61
CA THR A 459 -10.07 26.18 -12.16
C THR A 459 -10.78 24.99 -11.55
N PHE A 460 -11.04 25.02 -10.24
CA PHE A 460 -11.67 23.91 -9.50
C PHE A 460 -13.18 24.13 -9.40
N LEU A 461 -13.95 23.19 -9.95
CA LEU A 461 -15.40 23.15 -9.87
C LEU A 461 -15.80 22.07 -8.86
N GLU A 462 -16.09 22.49 -7.62
CA GLU A 462 -16.26 21.62 -6.45
C GLU A 462 -17.69 21.60 -5.90
N ASP A 463 -18.49 22.59 -6.26
CA ASP A 463 -19.88 22.74 -5.81
C ASP A 463 -20.68 23.64 -6.77
N SER A 464 -21.99 23.76 -6.55
CA SER A 464 -22.87 24.62 -7.35
C SER A 464 -22.34 26.05 -7.49
N ASP A 465 -21.76 26.64 -6.44
CA ASP A 465 -21.28 28.02 -6.48
C ASP A 465 -20.09 28.19 -7.45
N SER A 466 -19.17 27.22 -7.47
CA SER A 466 -18.03 27.23 -8.38
C SER A 466 -18.43 27.28 -9.87
N TYR A 467 -19.57 26.69 -10.25
CA TYR A 467 -20.08 26.74 -11.64
C TYR A 467 -20.64 28.11 -12.05
N ARG A 468 -20.85 29.04 -11.11
CA ARG A 468 -21.29 30.42 -11.41
C ARG A 468 -20.27 31.18 -12.25
N CYS A 469 -19.00 30.73 -12.29
CA CYS A 469 -17.98 31.29 -13.17
C CYS A 469 -18.33 31.20 -14.67
N PHE A 470 -19.32 30.39 -15.05
CA PHE A 470 -19.81 30.30 -16.43
C PHE A 470 -20.99 31.22 -16.74
N ILE A 471 -21.53 31.95 -15.75
CA ILE A 471 -22.53 32.99 -15.99
C ILE A 471 -21.84 34.19 -16.66
N PRO A 472 -22.27 34.59 -17.88
CA PRO A 472 -21.68 35.74 -18.55
C PRO A 472 -21.88 37.05 -17.77
N GLU A 473 -20.85 37.89 -17.76
CA GLU A 473 -20.95 39.25 -17.22
C GLU A 473 -22.06 40.05 -17.93
N GLY A 474 -22.83 40.82 -17.15
CA GLY A 474 -23.91 41.67 -17.67
C GLY A 474 -25.22 40.94 -17.99
N LEU A 475 -25.34 39.66 -17.67
CA LEU A 475 -26.60 38.92 -17.75
C LEU A 475 -27.55 39.37 -16.62
N PRO A 476 -28.83 39.68 -16.89
CA PRO A 476 -29.80 40.00 -15.83
C PRO A 476 -30.12 38.78 -14.95
N GLU A 477 -30.59 39.02 -13.72
CA GLU A 477 -30.99 37.96 -12.77
C GLU A 477 -31.98 36.97 -13.38
N THR A 478 -32.91 37.46 -14.20
CA THR A 478 -33.81 36.65 -15.03
C THR A 478 -33.54 36.87 -16.51
N PHE A 479 -33.33 35.79 -17.27
CA PHE A 479 -32.88 35.86 -18.66
C PHE A 479 -33.47 34.75 -19.53
N THR A 480 -33.50 34.94 -20.86
CA THR A 480 -33.81 33.87 -21.82
C THR A 480 -32.56 33.26 -22.43
N LEU A 481 -32.68 32.07 -23.04
CA LEU A 481 -31.57 31.43 -23.78
C LEU A 481 -30.96 32.35 -24.85
N LYS A 482 -31.77 33.21 -25.49
CA LYS A 482 -31.29 34.16 -26.50
C LYS A 482 -30.42 35.27 -25.88
N GLU A 483 -30.81 35.77 -24.72
CA GLU A 483 -30.01 36.75 -23.97
C GLU A 483 -28.73 36.13 -23.43
N PHE A 484 -28.80 34.91 -22.91
CA PHE A 484 -27.63 34.13 -22.48
C PHE A 484 -26.65 33.98 -23.65
N ARG A 485 -27.13 33.50 -24.81
CA ARG A 485 -26.32 33.33 -26.02
C ARG A 485 -25.68 34.63 -26.50
N ARG A 486 -26.36 35.77 -26.33
CA ARG A 486 -25.82 37.09 -26.72
C ARG A 486 -24.69 37.55 -25.80
N CYS A 487 -24.76 37.22 -24.51
CA CYS A 487 -23.75 37.62 -23.52
C CYS A 487 -22.58 36.62 -23.45
N MET A 488 -22.84 35.36 -23.81
CA MET A 488 -21.84 34.30 -23.78
C MET A 488 -20.73 34.56 -24.80
N ARG A 489 -19.48 34.61 -24.33
CA ARG A 489 -18.31 34.84 -25.19
C ARG A 489 -17.86 33.58 -25.95
N SER A 490 -18.23 32.39 -25.47
CA SER A 490 -17.77 31.11 -25.99
C SER A 490 -18.58 29.91 -25.48
N GLY A 491 -18.68 28.85 -26.27
CA GLY A 491 -19.39 27.61 -25.89
C GLY A 491 -20.80 27.48 -26.49
N ASP A 492 -21.40 26.29 -26.35
CA ASP A 492 -22.80 26.05 -26.67
C ASP A 492 -23.70 26.51 -25.52
N ALA A 493 -24.41 27.63 -25.75
CA ALA A 493 -25.34 28.22 -24.78
C ALA A 493 -26.44 27.25 -24.32
N GLY A 494 -26.92 26.37 -25.20
CA GLY A 494 -27.98 25.41 -24.87
C GLY A 494 -27.50 24.31 -23.94
N ILE A 495 -26.29 23.77 -24.19
CA ILE A 495 -25.68 22.77 -23.31
C ILE A 495 -25.30 23.41 -21.98
N THR A 496 -24.74 24.61 -22.00
CA THR A 496 -24.32 25.33 -20.79
C THR A 496 -25.48 25.59 -19.85
N ILE A 497 -26.63 26.07 -20.36
CA ILE A 497 -27.85 26.23 -19.55
C ILE A 497 -28.27 24.91 -18.91
N LYS A 498 -28.20 23.78 -19.64
CA LYS A 498 -28.55 22.47 -19.07
C LYS A 498 -27.61 22.07 -17.94
N ILE A 499 -26.31 22.34 -18.06
CA ILE A 499 -25.34 22.08 -17.00
C ILE A 499 -25.64 22.97 -15.79
N LEU A 500 -25.75 24.28 -15.99
CA LEU A 500 -26.02 25.24 -14.90
C LEU A 500 -27.32 24.94 -14.17
N GLN A 501 -28.36 24.51 -14.90
CA GLN A 501 -29.61 24.07 -14.30
C GLN A 501 -29.42 22.77 -13.51
N TYR A 502 -28.66 21.82 -14.05
CA TYR A 502 -28.39 20.54 -13.38
C TYR A 502 -27.66 20.74 -12.05
N VAL A 503 -26.67 21.63 -12.02
CA VAL A 503 -25.91 21.96 -10.81
C VAL A 503 -26.63 22.97 -9.89
N GLY A 504 -27.84 23.40 -10.25
CA GLY A 504 -28.67 24.27 -9.41
C GLY A 504 -28.23 25.73 -9.35
N VAL A 505 -27.43 26.22 -10.31
CA VAL A 505 -27.03 27.64 -10.43
C VAL A 505 -28.14 28.49 -11.05
N ILE A 506 -29.00 27.87 -11.86
CA ILE A 506 -30.14 28.53 -12.49
C ILE A 506 -31.38 27.66 -12.41
N ASP A 507 -32.54 28.30 -12.28
CA ASP A 507 -33.85 27.64 -12.28
C ASP A 507 -34.67 28.05 -13.51
N TYR A 508 -35.46 27.11 -14.02
CA TYR A 508 -36.51 27.42 -14.99
C TYR A 508 -37.73 28.00 -14.26
N ILE A 509 -38.14 29.21 -14.63
CA ILE A 509 -39.23 29.94 -13.95
C ILE A 509 -40.45 30.20 -14.84
N GLY A 510 -40.42 29.76 -16.10
CA GLY A 510 -41.55 29.91 -17.03
C GLY A 510 -41.13 30.33 -18.43
N LYS A 511 -41.97 31.11 -19.11
CA LYS A 511 -41.73 31.61 -20.47
C LYS A 511 -41.90 33.12 -20.56
N ARG A 512 -41.11 33.74 -21.44
CA ARG A 512 -41.30 35.13 -21.88
C ARG A 512 -41.51 35.11 -23.39
N GLY A 513 -42.78 35.23 -23.81
CA GLY A 513 -43.17 34.91 -25.19
C GLY A 513 -42.96 33.43 -25.50
N ASN A 514 -42.25 33.13 -26.59
CA ASN A 514 -41.94 31.75 -27.00
C ASN A 514 -40.62 31.21 -26.43
N GLU A 515 -39.90 31.99 -25.62
CA GLU A 515 -38.60 31.60 -25.08
C GLU A 515 -38.73 31.16 -23.60
N TYR A 516 -37.97 30.12 -23.23
CA TYR A 516 -37.82 29.72 -21.83
C TYR A 516 -37.09 30.80 -21.04
N LEU A 517 -37.61 31.08 -19.85
CA LEU A 517 -37.12 32.08 -18.92
C LEU A 517 -36.47 31.38 -17.73
N TYR A 518 -35.24 31.79 -17.42
CA TYR A 518 -34.42 31.25 -16.35
C TYR A 518 -34.11 32.33 -15.31
N LYS A 519 -33.84 31.92 -14.08
CA LYS A 519 -33.43 32.78 -12.97
C LYS A 519 -32.13 32.27 -12.35
N ILE A 520 -31.18 33.15 -12.05
CA ILE A 520 -29.98 32.82 -11.27
C ILE A 520 -30.37 32.60 -9.79
N THR A 521 -29.97 31.48 -9.20
CA THR A 521 -30.40 31.03 -7.86
C THR A 521 -29.63 31.62 -6.70
#